data_AF-A0A291E1I8-F1
#
_entry.id   AF-A0A291E1I8-F1
#
_cell.length_a   1.000
_cell.length_b   1.000
_cell.length_c   1.000
_cell.angle_alpha   90.00
_cell.angle_beta   90.00
_cell.angle_gamma   90.00
#
_symmetry.space_group_name_H-M   'P 1'
#
loop_
_entity.id
_entity.type
_entity.pdbx_description
1 polymer ?
#
loop_
_entity_poly.entity_id
_entity_poly.type
_entity_poly.pdbx_seq_one_letter_code
_entity_poly.pdbx_strand_id
1 'polypeptide(L)'
;MHTETVTPLNYTPSAIDDLKELERGCLYEKPYTAHVLRNMINLLENSVKFILPNCADFIAPEDLRQTHLDLARLPYPVVTFEIPWEKEGALESYFDKQAVLSTKRIALCWEAKVDLEPVPGINRVLDRFPGGGVFVCSVYWVDDRQCWHPSYGGLFYPYDNTLNTVADLTSRPGASRLAVASLQDAGLVSQTHMKQYKAEL
;
A
#
# COMPACT_ATOMS: atom_id res chain seq x y z
N MET A 1 -14.00 13.71 -23.72
CA MET A 1 -14.62 12.91 -22.64
C MET A 1 -14.50 11.45 -23.06
N HIS A 2 -13.38 10.79 -22.72
CA HIS A 2 -13.23 9.36 -22.96
C HIS A 2 -13.95 8.63 -21.83
N THR A 3 -15.00 7.89 -22.16
CA THR A 3 -15.65 6.97 -21.23
C THR A 3 -14.70 5.78 -21.10
N GLU A 4 -13.83 5.77 -20.09
CA GLU A 4 -13.09 4.57 -19.75
C GLU A 4 -14.10 3.47 -19.41
N THR A 5 -14.14 2.43 -20.22
CA THR A 5 -14.92 1.23 -19.92
C THR A 5 -14.31 0.58 -18.69
N VAL A 6 -14.98 0.74 -17.54
CA VAL A 6 -14.62 0.08 -16.28
C VAL A 6 -14.68 -1.43 -16.52
N THR A 7 -13.52 -2.02 -16.76
CA THR A 7 -13.38 -3.47 -16.93
C THR A 7 -13.15 -4.06 -15.53
N PRO A 8 -13.94 -5.06 -15.11
CA PRO A 8 -13.75 -5.67 -13.80
C PRO A 8 -12.38 -6.37 -13.77
N LEU A 9 -11.50 -5.90 -12.90
CA LEU A 9 -10.12 -6.38 -12.77
C LEU A 9 -10.05 -7.75 -12.08
N ASN A 10 -10.90 -7.97 -11.07
CA ASN A 10 -10.99 -9.22 -10.31
C ASN A 10 -9.65 -9.67 -9.72
N TYR A 11 -8.83 -8.72 -9.25
CA TYR A 11 -7.52 -9.01 -8.68
C TYR A 11 -7.63 -9.69 -7.32
N THR A 12 -8.57 -9.24 -6.47
CA THR A 12 -8.72 -9.74 -5.09
C THR A 12 -9.02 -11.24 -5.02
N PRO A 13 -9.97 -11.80 -5.79
CA PRO A 13 -10.21 -13.24 -5.79
C PRO A 13 -8.96 -14.06 -6.17
N SER A 14 -8.27 -13.66 -7.25
CA SER A 14 -7.02 -14.33 -7.67
C SER A 14 -5.92 -14.23 -6.62
N ALA A 15 -5.80 -13.08 -5.95
CA ALA A 15 -4.84 -12.91 -4.87
C ALA A 15 -5.15 -13.78 -3.65
N ILE A 16 -6.42 -13.93 -3.29
CA ILE A 16 -6.86 -14.81 -2.21
C ILE A 16 -6.44 -16.26 -2.48
N ASP A 17 -6.59 -16.74 -3.72
CA ASP A 17 -6.23 -18.11 -4.07
C ASP A 17 -4.71 -18.37 -3.92
N ASP A 18 -3.87 -17.47 -4.42
CA ASP A 18 -2.41 -17.56 -4.30
C ASP A 18 -1.94 -17.43 -2.84
N LEU A 19 -2.55 -16.51 -2.08
CA LEU A 19 -2.25 -16.33 -0.66
C LEU A 19 -2.65 -17.56 0.16
N LYS A 20 -3.75 -18.24 -0.18
CA LYS A 20 -4.16 -19.51 0.44
C LYS A 20 -3.17 -20.62 0.13
N GLU A 21 -2.60 -20.67 -1.07
CA GLU A 21 -1.53 -21.61 -1.39
C GLU A 21 -0.27 -21.33 -0.59
N LEU A 22 0.15 -20.06 -0.51
CA LEU A 22 1.31 -19.64 0.27
C LEU A 22 1.14 -19.94 1.77
N GLU A 23 -0.05 -19.70 2.32
CA GLU A 23 -0.40 -19.99 3.71
C GLU A 23 -0.24 -21.49 4.01
N ARG A 24 -0.82 -22.36 3.18
CA ARG A 24 -0.68 -23.81 3.30
C ARG A 24 0.77 -24.27 3.18
N GLY A 25 1.50 -23.70 2.22
CA GLY A 25 2.89 -24.04 1.95
C GLY A 25 3.84 -23.71 3.11
N CYS A 26 3.55 -22.66 3.88
CA CYS A 26 4.40 -22.23 5.00
C CYS A 26 3.88 -22.65 6.39
N LEU A 27 2.71 -23.27 6.50
CA LEU A 27 2.03 -23.57 7.77
C LEU A 27 2.90 -24.32 8.78
N TYR A 28 3.63 -25.34 8.33
CA TYR A 28 4.42 -26.20 9.22
C TYR A 28 5.77 -25.59 9.60
N GLU A 29 6.43 -24.91 8.66
CA GLU A 29 7.76 -24.33 8.89
C GLU A 29 7.67 -22.96 9.58
N LYS A 30 6.62 -22.19 9.30
CA LYS A 30 6.43 -20.80 9.74
C LYS A 30 4.96 -20.57 10.16
N PRO A 31 4.50 -21.19 11.25
CA PRO A 31 3.09 -21.13 11.68
C PRO A 31 2.61 -19.70 11.98
N TYR A 32 3.49 -18.83 12.49
CA TYR A 32 3.14 -17.42 12.72
C TYR A 32 2.88 -16.69 11.40
N THR A 33 3.72 -16.90 10.38
CA THR A 33 3.52 -16.33 9.04
C THR A 33 2.21 -16.82 8.44
N ALA A 34 1.92 -18.12 8.52
CA ALA A 34 0.66 -18.69 8.04
C ALA A 34 -0.56 -18.08 8.76
N HIS A 35 -0.47 -17.87 10.08
CA HIS A 35 -1.52 -17.20 10.84
C HIS A 35 -1.78 -15.77 10.36
N VAL A 36 -0.73 -14.97 10.16
CA VAL A 36 -0.85 -13.61 9.62
C VAL A 36 -1.45 -13.62 8.22
N LEU A 37 -0.99 -14.52 7.34
CA LEU A 37 -1.56 -14.68 5.99
C LEU A 37 -3.04 -15.01 6.04
N ARG A 38 -3.46 -15.93 6.91
CA ARG A 38 -4.87 -16.29 7.10
C ARG A 38 -5.71 -15.09 7.52
N ASN A 39 -5.22 -14.26 8.43
CA ASN A 39 -5.94 -13.06 8.85
C ASN A 39 -6.01 -12.01 7.73
N MET A 40 -4.93 -11.84 6.95
CA MET A 40 -4.94 -10.98 5.77
C MET A 40 -5.94 -11.47 4.71
N ILE A 41 -6.01 -12.78 4.46
CA ILE A 41 -7.00 -13.40 3.58
C ILE A 41 -8.42 -13.08 4.07
N ASN A 42 -8.68 -13.22 5.37
CA ASN A 42 -9.97 -12.85 5.95
C ASN A 42 -10.32 -11.37 5.71
N LEU A 43 -9.35 -10.46 5.83
CA LEU A 43 -9.58 -9.04 5.52
C LEU A 43 -9.90 -8.83 4.03
N LEU A 44 -9.19 -9.49 3.12
CA LEU A 44 -9.44 -9.42 1.67
C LEU A 44 -10.82 -10.00 1.29
N GLU A 45 -11.25 -11.08 1.95
CA GLU A 45 -12.57 -11.69 1.72
C GLU A 45 -13.72 -10.78 2.17
N ASN A 46 -13.51 -9.99 3.23
CA ASN A 46 -14.52 -9.13 3.84
C ASN A 46 -14.39 -7.65 3.43
N SER A 47 -13.47 -7.30 2.54
CA SER A 47 -13.25 -5.91 2.13
C SER A 47 -14.28 -5.43 1.10
N VAL A 48 -14.55 -4.12 1.14
CA VAL A 48 -15.24 -3.45 0.04
C VAL A 48 -14.23 -3.08 -1.04
N LYS A 49 -14.52 -3.47 -2.28
CA LYS A 49 -13.58 -3.37 -3.41
C LYS A 49 -13.85 -2.13 -4.25
N PHE A 50 -12.80 -1.40 -4.57
CA PHE A 50 -12.81 -0.25 -5.46
C PHE A 50 -11.77 -0.44 -6.55
N ILE A 51 -12.08 0.00 -7.75
CA ILE A 51 -11.15 0.00 -8.87
C ILE A 51 -10.61 1.42 -9.02
N LEU A 52 -9.28 1.53 -9.11
CA LEU A 52 -8.56 2.77 -9.37
C LEU A 52 -7.99 2.74 -10.80
N PRO A 53 -7.75 3.90 -11.44
CA PRO A 53 -7.10 3.98 -12.73
C PRO A 53 -5.64 3.54 -12.58
N ASN A 54 -4.98 3.39 -13.73
CA ASN A 54 -3.59 2.98 -13.77
C ASN A 54 -2.71 3.87 -12.87
N CYS A 55 -1.83 3.23 -12.09
CA CYS A 55 -0.95 3.85 -11.11
C CYS A 55 -1.65 4.70 -10.03
N ALA A 56 -2.97 4.53 -9.82
CA ALA A 56 -3.79 5.33 -8.90
C ALA A 56 -3.65 6.84 -9.12
N ASP A 57 -3.54 7.25 -10.38
CA ASP A 57 -3.38 8.64 -10.78
C ASP A 57 -4.67 9.45 -10.58
N PHE A 58 -4.90 9.92 -9.35
CA PHE A 58 -6.10 10.69 -8.98
C PHE A 58 -5.83 12.12 -8.54
N ILE A 59 -4.62 12.42 -8.05
CA ILE A 59 -4.31 13.72 -7.42
C ILE A 59 -2.86 14.08 -7.73
N ALA A 60 -2.66 15.25 -8.35
CA ALA A 60 -1.34 15.88 -8.42
C ALA A 60 -0.84 16.11 -6.98
N PRO A 61 0.27 15.50 -6.54
CA PRO A 61 0.75 15.59 -5.16
C PRO A 61 0.90 17.05 -4.66
N GLU A 62 1.10 17.97 -5.60
CA GLU A 62 1.18 19.42 -5.43
C GLU A 62 -0.06 20.02 -4.75
N ASP A 63 -1.25 19.48 -5.06
CA ASP A 63 -2.56 19.99 -4.65
C ASP A 63 -3.05 19.45 -3.28
N LEU A 64 -2.27 18.57 -2.65
CA LEU A 64 -2.58 18.06 -1.32
C LEU A 64 -2.51 19.19 -0.27
N ARG A 65 -3.57 19.28 0.53
CA ARG A 65 -3.77 20.24 1.64
C ARG A 65 -4.14 19.48 2.90
N GLN A 66 -3.91 20.07 4.07
CA GLN A 66 -4.26 19.46 5.36
C GLN A 66 -5.73 19.03 5.43
N THR A 67 -6.65 19.80 4.85
CA THR A 67 -8.07 19.45 4.78
C THR A 67 -8.38 18.17 4.01
N HIS A 68 -7.55 17.78 3.03
CA HIS A 68 -7.69 16.49 2.37
C HIS A 68 -7.30 15.33 3.30
N LEU A 69 -6.44 15.60 4.30
CA LEU A 69 -5.98 14.61 5.29
C LEU A 69 -6.96 14.45 6.43
N ASP A 70 -7.55 15.55 6.89
CA ASP A 70 -8.56 15.54 7.96
C ASP A 70 -9.81 14.74 7.51
N LEU A 71 -10.01 14.63 6.19
CA LEU A 71 -11.07 13.84 5.57
C LEU A 71 -10.62 12.43 5.12
N ALA A 72 -9.35 12.06 5.28
CA ALA A 72 -8.79 10.77 4.84
C ALA A 72 -9.22 9.63 5.78
N ARG A 73 -10.52 9.34 5.78
CA ARG A 73 -11.12 8.17 6.39
C ARG A 73 -11.49 7.18 5.32
N LEU A 74 -11.39 5.90 5.64
CA LEU A 74 -11.90 4.89 4.74
C LEU A 74 -13.43 5.00 4.66
N PRO A 75 -14.03 4.80 3.48
CA PRO A 75 -15.49 4.75 3.35
C PRO A 75 -16.11 3.55 4.09
N TYR A 76 -15.31 2.51 4.34
CA TYR A 76 -15.68 1.29 5.07
C TYR A 76 -14.52 0.85 5.97
N PRO A 77 -14.75 0.08 7.05
CA PRO A 77 -13.68 -0.33 7.98
C PRO A 77 -12.54 -1.11 7.32
N VAL A 78 -12.83 -1.87 6.26
CA VAL A 78 -11.86 -2.61 5.45
C VAL A 78 -12.16 -2.37 3.98
N VAL A 79 -11.16 -1.90 3.24
CA VAL A 79 -11.26 -1.52 1.83
C VAL A 79 -10.12 -2.15 1.05
N THR A 80 -10.40 -2.54 -0.18
CA THR A 80 -9.38 -2.98 -1.12
C THR A 80 -9.45 -2.16 -2.39
N PHE A 81 -8.31 -1.60 -2.80
CA PHE A 81 -8.17 -0.89 -4.06
C PHE A 81 -7.44 -1.77 -5.06
N GLU A 82 -8.10 -2.13 -6.15
CA GLU A 82 -7.50 -2.84 -7.28
C GLU A 82 -6.99 -1.81 -8.29
N ILE A 83 -5.69 -1.88 -8.61
CA ILE A 83 -4.96 -0.83 -9.30
C ILE A 83 -4.12 -1.48 -10.40
N PRO A 84 -4.38 -1.18 -11.69
CA PRO A 84 -3.41 -1.45 -12.74
C PRO A 84 -2.12 -0.66 -12.45
N TRP A 85 -0.97 -1.25 -12.72
CA TRP A 85 0.33 -0.64 -12.41
C TRP A 85 1.28 -0.77 -13.60
N GLU A 86 0.78 -0.41 -14.77
CA GLU A 86 1.51 -0.42 -16.02
C GLU A 86 2.34 0.86 -16.12
N LYS A 87 3.66 0.71 -16.18
CA LYS A 87 4.61 1.82 -16.39
C LYS A 87 5.36 1.59 -17.69
N GLU A 88 5.46 2.63 -18.50
CA GLU A 88 6.37 2.65 -19.64
C GLU A 88 7.82 2.84 -19.16
N GLY A 89 8.77 2.10 -19.74
CA GLY A 89 10.19 2.24 -19.44
C GLY A 89 10.86 0.97 -18.89
N ALA A 90 12.18 1.02 -18.76
CA ALA A 90 12.96 -0.07 -18.20
C ALA A 90 12.76 -0.15 -16.67
N LEU A 91 12.77 -1.37 -16.14
CA LEU A 91 12.75 -1.58 -14.69
C LEU A 91 14.00 -0.97 -14.06
N GLU A 92 13.80 -0.05 -13.12
CA GLU A 92 14.89 0.51 -12.33
C GLU A 92 15.60 -0.61 -11.56
N SER A 93 16.91 -0.71 -11.69
CA SER A 93 17.70 -1.65 -10.89
C SER A 93 18.06 -0.96 -9.57
N TYR A 94 17.72 -1.59 -8.45
CA TYR A 94 18.06 -1.06 -7.13
C TYR A 94 19.26 -1.84 -6.57
N PHE A 95 20.42 -1.19 -6.51
CA PHE A 95 21.70 -1.82 -6.16
C PHE A 95 22.01 -3.02 -7.09
N ASP A 96 22.46 -4.14 -6.51
CA ASP A 96 22.73 -5.41 -7.21
C ASP A 96 21.48 -6.27 -7.42
N LYS A 97 20.28 -5.75 -7.10
CA LYS A 97 19.02 -6.49 -7.24
C LYS A 97 18.21 -5.92 -8.39
N GLN A 98 17.95 -6.79 -9.36
CA GLN A 98 17.03 -6.52 -10.44
C GLN A 98 15.63 -6.32 -9.87
N ALA A 99 14.98 -5.19 -10.17
CA ALA A 99 13.59 -5.01 -9.80
C ALA A 99 12.73 -6.03 -10.55
N VAL A 100 11.72 -6.52 -9.86
CA VAL A 100 10.74 -7.46 -10.41
C VAL A 100 9.57 -6.65 -10.95
N LEU A 101 9.15 -6.94 -12.17
CA LEU A 101 7.98 -6.30 -12.78
C LEU A 101 6.72 -6.64 -11.96
N SER A 102 5.88 -5.62 -11.77
CA SER A 102 4.59 -5.77 -11.12
C SER A 102 3.58 -4.85 -11.79
N THR A 103 2.81 -5.42 -12.72
CA THR A 103 1.79 -4.73 -13.53
C THR A 103 0.45 -4.56 -12.83
N LYS A 104 0.26 -5.17 -11.66
CA LYS A 104 -1.00 -5.14 -10.92
C LYS A 104 -0.73 -5.00 -9.43
N ARG A 105 -1.51 -4.16 -8.76
CA ARG A 105 -1.43 -3.94 -7.33
C ARG A 105 -2.79 -3.95 -6.69
N ILE A 106 -2.79 -4.37 -5.44
CA ILE A 106 -3.90 -4.29 -4.52
C ILE A 106 -3.40 -3.53 -3.30
N ALA A 107 -4.07 -2.43 -2.94
CA ALA A 107 -3.88 -1.83 -1.62
C ALA A 107 -4.98 -2.33 -0.69
N LEU A 108 -4.61 -3.16 0.29
CA LEU A 108 -5.48 -3.57 1.38
C LEU A 108 -5.38 -2.54 2.49
N CYS A 109 -6.49 -1.88 2.78
CA CYS A 109 -6.59 -0.84 3.79
C CYS A 109 -7.58 -1.26 4.89
N TRP A 110 -7.25 -1.05 6.15
CA TRP A 110 -8.19 -1.25 7.25
C TRP A 110 -7.98 -0.22 8.36
N GLU A 111 -9.07 0.11 9.05
CA GLU A 111 -9.00 0.99 10.23
C GLU A 111 -8.28 0.27 11.37
N ALA A 112 -7.42 1.00 12.09
CA ALA A 112 -6.75 0.51 13.28
C ALA A 112 -7.76 0.34 14.42
N LYS A 113 -8.23 -0.89 14.59
CA LYS A 113 -9.18 -1.32 15.62
C LYS A 113 -8.80 -2.71 16.10
N VAL A 114 -9.06 -3.01 17.37
CA VAL A 114 -8.63 -4.26 18.04
C VAL A 114 -9.20 -5.51 17.36
N ASP A 115 -10.42 -5.42 16.80
CA ASP A 115 -11.07 -6.48 16.05
C ASP A 115 -10.51 -6.69 14.63
N LEU A 116 -9.69 -5.76 14.13
CA LEU A 116 -9.04 -5.78 12.82
C LEU A 116 -7.52 -5.85 12.96
N GLU A 117 -7.04 -6.92 13.60
CA GLU A 117 -5.63 -7.14 13.95
C GLU A 117 -5.02 -8.32 13.17
N PRO A 118 -4.68 -8.16 11.88
CA PRO A 118 -4.15 -9.28 11.09
C PRO A 118 -2.77 -9.74 11.58
N VAL A 119 -1.99 -8.83 12.15
CA VAL A 119 -0.72 -9.09 12.82
C VAL A 119 -0.93 -8.86 14.31
N PRO A 120 -0.82 -9.90 15.16
CA PRO A 120 -1.01 -9.77 16.60
C PRO A 120 -0.13 -8.65 17.21
N GLY A 121 -0.76 -7.73 17.92
CA GLY A 121 -0.11 -6.59 18.59
C GLY A 121 0.14 -5.36 17.71
N ILE A 122 -0.22 -5.37 16.42
CA ILE A 122 -0.04 -4.22 15.53
C ILE A 122 -0.80 -2.98 16.00
N ASN A 123 -1.92 -3.17 16.72
CA ASN A 123 -2.72 -2.06 17.25
C ASN A 123 -2.11 -1.35 18.46
N ARG A 124 -0.96 -1.80 18.98
CA ARG A 124 -0.20 -1.03 19.99
C ARG A 124 0.21 0.36 19.50
N VAL A 125 0.20 0.59 18.19
CA VAL A 125 0.38 1.93 17.60
C VAL A 125 -0.64 2.95 18.14
N LEU A 126 -1.82 2.48 18.54
CA LEU A 126 -2.88 3.31 19.11
C LEU A 126 -2.53 3.90 20.49
N ASP A 127 -1.57 3.33 21.21
CA ASP A 127 -1.05 3.91 22.46
C ASP A 127 -0.39 5.28 22.20
N ARG A 128 0.19 5.45 21.01
CA ARG A 128 0.82 6.68 20.54
C ARG A 128 -0.13 7.55 19.72
N PHE A 129 -1.09 6.94 19.03
CA PHE A 129 -2.07 7.59 18.16
C PHE A 129 -3.50 7.24 18.60
N PRO A 130 -3.98 7.78 19.73
CA PRO A 130 -5.28 7.43 20.29
C PRO A 130 -6.46 7.85 19.40
N GLY A 131 -6.23 8.79 18.47
CA GLY A 131 -7.20 9.18 17.46
C GLY A 131 -7.49 8.10 16.43
N GLY A 132 -6.66 7.06 16.34
CA GLY A 132 -6.77 6.01 15.33
C GLY A 132 -6.06 6.35 14.02
N GLY A 133 -6.25 5.49 13.04
CA GLY A 133 -5.67 5.65 11.71
C GLY A 133 -6.00 4.46 10.82
N VAL A 134 -5.34 4.42 9.67
CA VAL A 134 -5.54 3.40 8.65
C VAL A 134 -4.22 2.67 8.43
N PHE A 135 -4.26 1.34 8.49
CA PHE A 135 -3.18 0.52 7.99
C PHE A 135 -3.35 0.30 6.49
N VAL A 136 -2.23 0.31 5.77
CA VAL A 136 -2.15 0.02 4.34
C VAL A 136 -1.11 -1.05 4.11
N CYS A 137 -1.51 -2.15 3.49
CA CYS A 137 -0.63 -3.23 3.05
C CYS A 137 -0.80 -3.44 1.55
N SER A 138 0.30 -3.72 0.85
CA SER A 138 0.27 -3.96 -0.59
C SER A 138 0.25 -5.46 -0.85
N VAL A 139 -0.61 -5.91 -1.76
CA VAL A 139 -0.49 -7.22 -2.41
C VAL A 139 -0.19 -6.95 -3.87
N TYR A 140 0.90 -7.51 -4.37
CA TYR A 140 1.45 -7.16 -5.67
C TYR A 140 1.58 -8.41 -6.54
N TRP A 141 1.30 -8.24 -7.82
CA TRP A 141 1.48 -9.28 -8.82
C TRP A 141 2.94 -9.41 -9.19
N VAL A 142 3.44 -10.64 -9.27
CA VAL A 142 4.78 -10.95 -9.76
C VAL A 142 4.64 -11.48 -11.17
N ASP A 143 4.91 -10.64 -12.17
CA ASP A 143 4.67 -10.98 -13.59
C ASP A 143 5.41 -12.24 -14.04
N ASP A 144 6.67 -12.42 -13.64
CA ASP A 144 7.49 -13.57 -14.04
C ASP A 144 6.97 -14.91 -13.49
N ARG A 145 6.33 -14.88 -12.33
CA ARG A 145 5.79 -16.09 -11.66
C ARG A 145 4.29 -16.26 -11.87
N GLN A 146 3.64 -15.22 -12.38
CA GLN A 146 2.20 -15.13 -12.51
C GLN A 146 1.45 -15.49 -11.22
N CYS A 147 1.88 -14.89 -10.11
CA CYS A 147 1.21 -15.05 -8.83
C CYS A 147 1.22 -13.76 -7.99
N TRP A 148 0.31 -13.68 -7.03
CA TRP A 148 0.21 -12.61 -6.06
C TRP A 148 1.07 -12.89 -4.83
N HIS A 149 1.76 -11.84 -4.37
CA HIS A 149 2.54 -11.86 -3.15
C HIS A 149 2.14 -10.71 -2.22
N PRO A 150 2.05 -10.95 -0.89
CA PRO A 150 1.88 -9.87 0.07
C PRO A 150 3.21 -9.14 0.26
N SER A 151 3.16 -7.83 0.52
CA SER A 151 4.34 -7.08 0.92
C SER A 151 4.79 -7.48 2.32
N TYR A 152 6.11 -7.54 2.53
CA TYR A 152 6.72 -7.82 3.83
C TYR A 152 6.58 -6.68 4.85
N GLY A 153 5.93 -5.58 4.47
CA GLY A 153 5.70 -4.42 5.32
C GLY A 153 4.37 -3.74 4.99
N GLY A 154 3.98 -2.81 5.84
CA GLY A 154 2.81 -1.97 5.67
C GLY A 154 3.10 -0.56 6.18
N LEU A 155 2.14 0.33 6.01
CA LEU A 155 2.20 1.70 6.50
C LEU A 155 1.03 1.93 7.45
N PHE A 156 1.26 2.66 8.53
CA PHE A 156 0.21 3.21 9.38
C PHE A 156 0.05 4.70 9.10
N TYR A 157 -1.17 5.11 8.76
CA TYR A 157 -1.56 6.48 8.49
C TYR A 157 -2.46 7.01 9.62
N PRO A 158 -1.94 7.78 10.58
CA PRO A 158 -2.76 8.33 11.66
C PRO A 158 -3.76 9.37 11.17
N TYR A 159 -4.94 9.47 11.79
CA TYR A 159 -5.92 10.50 11.42
C TYR A 159 -5.49 11.91 11.82
N ASP A 160 -4.68 12.05 12.87
CA ASP A 160 -4.12 13.31 13.35
C ASP A 160 -2.76 13.64 12.71
N ASN A 161 -2.54 13.22 11.46
CA ASN A 161 -1.29 13.48 10.76
C ASN A 161 -1.17 14.94 10.31
N THR A 162 0.03 15.50 10.38
CA THR A 162 0.33 16.85 9.88
C THR A 162 1.12 16.78 8.58
N LEU A 163 0.69 17.56 7.60
CA LEU A 163 1.45 17.74 6.37
C LEU A 163 2.75 18.49 6.68
N ASN A 164 3.89 17.87 6.40
CA ASN A 164 5.20 18.49 6.60
C ASN A 164 5.81 18.86 5.26
N THR A 165 6.43 20.03 5.17
CA THR A 165 7.31 20.36 4.04
C THR A 165 8.72 19.90 4.39
N VAL A 166 9.18 18.85 3.73
CA VAL A 166 10.52 18.28 3.93
C VAL A 166 11.43 18.85 2.85
N ALA A 167 12.40 19.67 3.27
CA ALA A 167 13.46 20.19 2.40
C ALA A 167 14.71 19.29 2.38
N ASP A 168 14.89 18.46 3.41
CA ASP A 168 16.07 17.59 3.57
C ASP A 168 15.67 16.14 3.87
N LEU A 169 16.05 15.25 2.96
CA LEU A 169 15.81 13.82 3.03
C LEU A 169 16.91 13.03 3.75
N THR A 170 18.04 13.65 4.10
CA THR A 170 19.22 12.93 4.64
C THR A 170 18.92 12.18 5.94
N SER A 171 17.97 12.67 6.73
CA SER A 171 17.47 12.05 7.96
C SER A 171 16.51 10.86 7.74
N ARG A 172 16.13 10.56 6.49
CA ARG A 172 15.16 9.50 6.15
C ARG A 172 15.84 8.17 5.81
N PRO A 173 15.15 7.04 6.05
CA PRO A 173 15.64 5.71 5.64
C PRO A 173 15.98 5.65 4.15
N GLY A 174 16.96 4.81 3.77
CA GLY A 174 17.43 4.68 2.38
C GLY A 174 16.30 4.40 1.38
N ALA A 175 15.37 3.52 1.72
CA ALA A 175 14.22 3.20 0.86
C ALA A 175 13.30 4.41 0.61
N SER A 176 13.07 5.25 1.63
CA SER A 176 12.28 6.48 1.48
C SER A 176 12.98 7.49 0.58
N ARG A 177 14.31 7.62 0.70
CA ARG A 177 15.10 8.50 -0.19
C ARG A 177 15.04 8.04 -1.65
N LEU A 178 15.11 6.73 -1.89
CA LEU A 178 15.01 6.15 -3.22
C LEU A 178 13.63 6.35 -3.84
N ALA A 179 12.56 6.03 -3.11
CA ALA A 179 11.19 6.22 -3.59
C ALA A 179 10.93 7.69 -3.97
N VAL A 180 11.46 8.62 -3.19
CA VAL A 180 11.35 10.05 -3.45
C VAL A 180 12.17 10.49 -4.66
N ALA A 181 13.40 9.98 -4.82
CA ALA A 181 14.22 10.28 -6.00
C ALA A 181 13.51 9.84 -7.29
N SER A 182 12.95 8.63 -7.35
CA SER A 182 12.19 8.18 -8.52
C SER A 182 10.95 9.04 -8.80
N LEU A 183 10.28 9.56 -7.75
CA LEU A 183 9.14 10.48 -7.92
C LEU A 183 9.59 11.87 -8.43
N GLN A 184 10.76 12.35 -8.01
CA GLN A 184 11.35 13.60 -8.49
C GLN A 184 11.82 13.48 -9.94
N ASP A 185 12.45 12.36 -10.30
CA ASP A 185 12.90 12.07 -11.67
C ASP A 185 11.72 11.95 -12.64
N ALA A 186 10.59 11.40 -12.16
CA ALA A 186 9.33 11.36 -12.90
C ALA A 186 8.60 12.72 -12.97
N GLY A 187 9.13 13.77 -12.33
CA GLY A 187 8.50 15.09 -12.28
C GLY A 187 7.18 15.15 -11.49
N LEU A 188 6.90 14.11 -10.69
CA LEU A 188 5.66 13.99 -9.91
C LEU A 188 5.71 14.70 -8.56
N VAL A 189 6.92 15.11 -8.14
CA VAL A 189 7.17 15.73 -6.85
C VAL A 189 8.27 16.79 -6.99
N SER A 190 8.08 17.96 -6.36
CA SER A 190 9.06 19.05 -6.35
C SER A 190 10.45 18.63 -5.85
N GLN A 191 11.50 19.09 -6.52
CA GLN A 191 12.88 18.88 -6.07
C GLN A 191 13.24 19.68 -4.81
N THR A 192 12.55 20.79 -4.55
CA THR A 192 12.91 21.74 -3.50
C THR A 192 11.92 21.75 -2.34
N HIS A 193 10.63 21.56 -2.58
CA HIS A 193 9.57 21.73 -1.56
C HIS A 193 8.60 20.55 -1.58
N MET A 194 9.02 19.43 -0.99
CA MET A 194 8.17 18.25 -0.93
C MET A 194 7.23 18.29 0.25
N LYS A 195 5.95 18.15 -0.05
CA LYS A 195 4.95 17.84 0.96
C LYS A 195 4.99 16.34 1.21
N GLN A 196 5.33 15.94 2.44
CA GLN A 196 5.33 14.54 2.85
C GLN A 196 4.57 14.36 4.15
N TYR A 197 3.89 13.22 4.25
CA TYR A 197 3.26 12.77 5.48
C TYR A 197 4.30 12.27 6.47
N LYS A 198 3.99 12.36 7.76
CA LYS A 198 4.71 11.57 8.75
C LYS A 198 4.09 10.18 8.76
N ALA A 199 4.69 9.25 8.01
CA ALA A 199 4.41 7.83 8.18
C ALA A 199 5.39 7.27 9.23
N GLU A 200 4.86 6.58 10.24
CA GLU A 200 5.67 5.85 11.20
C GLU A 200 5.77 4.39 10.73
N LEU A 201 6.94 3.78 10.92
CA LEU A 201 7.23 2.37 10.60
C LEU A 201 6.82 1.47 11.76
#